data_AF-A0A5C7E3I2-F1
#
_entry.id   AF-A0A5C7E3I2-F1
#
_cell.length_a   1.000
_cell.length_b   1.000
_cell.length_c   1.000
_cell.angle_alpha   90.00
_cell.angle_beta   90.00
_cell.angle_gamma   90.00
#
_symmetry.space_group_name_H-M   'P 1'
#
loop_
_entity.id
_entity.type
_entity.pdbx_description
1 polymer ?
#
loop_
_entity_poly.entity_id
_entity_poly.type
_entity_poly.pdbx_seq_one_letter_code
_entity_poly.pdbx_strand_id
1 'polypeptide(L)'
;MIYTILPPNQFLDDYILNVEFYHLAGISKNAFKFWKNTQAAKYQGARVIFLHKKNILHKYQHIIDQCTNLNGFVLASAFCSFTTLAPSHLVKKNNSQIYKILQIKEIQGIKFVNLKAFYDFLKLDYSYNIYIEKCHFFSPTPLEKRIKITESMCVGYY
;
A
#
# COMPACT_ATOMS: atom_id res chain seq x y z
N MET A 1 6.21 21.73 -8.79
CA MET A 1 5.60 20.52 -8.23
C MET A 1 6.67 19.45 -8.18
N ILE A 2 6.84 18.79 -7.04
CA ILE A 2 7.76 17.65 -6.92
C ILE A 2 6.92 16.39 -7.06
N TYR A 3 7.41 15.46 -7.87
CA TYR A 3 6.75 14.19 -8.13
C TYR A 3 7.67 13.04 -7.74
N THR A 4 7.27 12.24 -6.76
CA THR A 4 8.12 11.20 -6.17
C THR A 4 7.59 9.81 -6.48
N ILE A 5 8.50 8.88 -6.78
CA ILE A 5 8.17 7.46 -6.83
C ILE A 5 8.38 6.88 -5.43
N LEU A 6 7.33 6.36 -4.83
CA LEU A 6 7.36 5.71 -3.52
C LEU A 6 7.99 4.32 -3.65
N PRO A 7 8.93 3.95 -2.77
CA PRO A 7 9.30 2.56 -2.53
C PRO A 7 8.05 1.73 -2.23
N PRO A 8 8.02 0.45 -2.62
CA PRO A 8 6.80 -0.35 -2.55
C PRO A 8 6.37 -0.72 -1.12
N ASN A 9 7.27 -0.61 -0.15
CA ASN A 9 7.01 -0.78 1.28
C ASN A 9 6.79 0.54 2.04
N GLN A 10 6.91 1.70 1.40
CA GLN A 10 6.70 2.98 2.08
C GLN A 10 5.22 3.15 2.44
N PHE A 11 4.91 3.30 3.72
CA PHE A 11 3.55 3.55 4.18
C PHE A 11 3.03 4.93 3.75
N LEU A 12 1.71 5.04 3.61
CA LEU A 12 1.02 6.24 3.15
C LEU A 12 0.61 7.20 4.29
N ASP A 13 1.31 7.15 5.43
CA ASP A 13 0.96 7.86 6.66
C ASP A 13 0.85 9.38 6.46
N ASP A 14 1.77 9.96 5.70
CA ASP A 14 1.81 11.40 5.41
C ASP A 14 1.04 11.78 4.14
N TYR A 15 0.28 10.86 3.56
CA TYR A 15 -0.36 11.02 2.26
C TYR A 15 -1.89 10.91 2.35
N ILE A 16 -2.55 11.55 1.38
CA ILE A 16 -3.97 11.35 1.09
C ILE A 16 -4.16 10.90 -0.35
N LEU A 17 -5.25 10.18 -0.60
CA LEU A 17 -5.60 9.72 -1.93
C LEU A 17 -6.19 10.86 -2.76
N ASN A 18 -5.54 11.25 -3.86
CA ASN A 18 -5.98 12.39 -4.68
C ASN A 18 -7.42 12.21 -5.20
N VAL A 19 -7.83 10.98 -5.57
CA VAL A 19 -9.20 10.75 -6.07
C VAL A 19 -10.26 11.05 -5.04
N GLU A 20 -10.06 10.61 -3.80
CA GLU A 20 -10.96 10.94 -2.70
C GLU A 20 -10.94 12.45 -2.41
N PHE A 21 -9.75 13.03 -2.33
CA PHE A 21 -9.56 14.43 -2.02
C PHE A 21 -10.22 15.37 -3.04
N TYR A 22 -10.04 15.17 -4.35
CA TYR A 22 -10.61 16.10 -5.33
C TYR A 22 -12.14 16.00 -5.39
N HIS A 23 -12.70 14.82 -5.09
CA HIS A 23 -14.15 14.64 -5.00
C HIS A 23 -14.73 15.39 -3.80
N LEU A 24 -14.10 15.29 -2.62
CA LEU A 24 -14.49 16.04 -1.42
C LEU A 24 -14.33 17.55 -1.60
N ALA A 25 -13.27 17.99 -2.27
CA ALA A 25 -12.99 19.39 -2.51
C ALA A 25 -13.80 20.03 -3.65
N GLY A 26 -14.53 19.23 -4.45
CA GLY A 26 -15.26 19.74 -5.60
C GLY A 26 -14.35 20.39 -6.66
N ILE A 27 -13.13 19.85 -6.85
CA ILE A 27 -12.14 20.38 -7.79
C ILE A 27 -11.79 19.39 -8.89
N SER A 28 -11.17 19.88 -9.96
CA SER A 28 -10.66 19.02 -11.04
C SER A 28 -9.61 18.03 -10.54
N LYS A 29 -9.63 16.80 -11.08
CA LYS A 29 -8.65 15.74 -10.78
C LYS A 29 -7.18 16.15 -10.89
N ASN A 30 -6.91 17.14 -11.74
CA ASN A 30 -5.58 17.66 -12.05
C ASN A 30 -5.28 19.00 -11.34
N ALA A 31 -6.17 19.52 -10.50
CA ALA A 31 -6.01 20.83 -9.87
C ALA A 31 -4.69 20.96 -9.10
N PHE A 32 -4.29 19.89 -8.40
CA PHE A 32 -3.03 19.83 -7.66
C PHE A 32 -1.77 20.12 -8.50
N LYS A 33 -1.83 19.92 -9.82
CA LYS A 33 -0.70 20.17 -10.73
C LYS A 33 -0.36 21.65 -10.86
N PHE A 34 -1.33 22.52 -10.59
CA PHE A 34 -1.20 23.99 -10.72
C PHE A 34 -0.88 24.67 -9.40
N TRP A 35 -0.79 23.91 -8.30
CA TRP A 35 -0.50 24.45 -6.99
C TRP A 35 1.01 24.64 -6.79
N LYS A 36 1.38 25.77 -6.19
CA LYS A 36 2.78 26.02 -5.79
C LYS A 36 3.15 25.09 -4.64
N ASN A 37 4.37 24.55 -4.67
CA ASN A 37 4.97 23.71 -3.62
C ASN A 37 4.23 22.40 -3.29
N THR A 38 3.32 21.94 -4.15
CA THR A 38 2.67 20.64 -3.98
C THR A 38 3.63 19.50 -4.26
N GLN A 39 3.60 18.52 -3.36
CA GLN A 39 4.30 17.25 -3.47
C GLN A 39 3.27 16.16 -3.75
N ALA A 40 3.42 15.54 -4.92
CA ALA A 40 2.61 14.40 -5.34
C ALA A 40 3.49 13.17 -5.43
N ALA A 41 2.91 12.00 -5.16
CA ALA A 41 3.63 10.75 -5.19
C ALA A 41 2.79 9.65 -5.86
N LYS A 42 3.47 8.63 -6.36
CA LYS A 42 2.87 7.36 -6.80
C LYS A 42 3.82 6.21 -6.52
N TYR A 43 3.30 5.00 -6.50
CA TYR A 43 4.14 3.81 -6.61
C TYR A 43 4.61 3.61 -8.06
N GLN A 44 5.72 2.90 -8.24
CA GLN A 44 6.22 2.55 -9.57
C GLN A 44 5.16 1.79 -10.39
N GLY A 45 5.01 2.16 -11.66
CA GLY A 45 4.01 1.54 -12.56
C GLY A 45 2.55 1.90 -12.27
N ALA A 46 2.24 2.60 -11.17
CA ALA A 46 0.87 2.98 -10.83
C ALA A 46 0.45 4.32 -11.45
N ARG A 47 -0.87 4.49 -11.66
CA ARG A 47 -1.47 5.78 -12.04
C ARG A 47 -2.13 6.52 -10.88
N VAL A 48 -2.27 5.83 -9.74
CA VAL A 48 -2.87 6.37 -8.52
C VAL A 48 -1.95 7.46 -7.95
N ILE A 49 -2.52 8.62 -7.67
CA ILE A 49 -1.79 9.78 -7.16
C ILE A 49 -2.12 9.97 -5.68
N PHE A 50 -1.06 10.19 -4.92
CA PHE A 50 -1.11 10.57 -3.52
C PHE A 50 -0.59 11.99 -3.36
N LEU A 51 -1.21 12.77 -2.49
CA LEU A 51 -0.77 14.12 -2.17
C LEU A 51 -0.21 14.14 -0.75
N HIS A 52 0.95 14.76 -0.56
CA HIS A 52 1.54 14.87 0.76
C HIS A 52 0.77 15.90 1.59
N LYS A 53 0.33 15.51 2.80
CA LYS A 53 -0.58 16.31 3.66
C LYS A 53 -0.04 17.71 3.95
N LYS A 54 1.27 17.85 4.21
CA LYS A 54 1.91 19.15 4.53
C LYS A 54 1.92 20.15 3.37
N ASN A 55 1.64 19.70 2.14
CA ASN A 55 1.79 20.50 0.92
C ASN A 55 0.45 20.81 0.25
N ILE A 56 -0.65 20.50 0.92
CA ILE A 56 -2.00 20.91 0.53
C ILE A 56 -2.17 22.40 0.87
N LEU A 57 -2.89 23.13 0.01
CA LEU A 57 -3.17 24.55 0.24
C LEU A 57 -4.00 24.73 1.51
N HIS A 58 -3.69 25.76 2.29
CA HIS A 58 -4.38 26.07 3.56
C HIS A 58 -5.91 26.07 3.45
N LYS A 59 -6.47 26.59 2.35
CA LYS A 59 -7.92 26.60 2.11
C LYS A 59 -8.57 25.21 2.06
N TYR A 60 -7.80 24.16 1.82
CA TYR A 60 -8.28 22.77 1.76
C TYR A 60 -7.81 21.93 2.95
N GLN A 61 -7.21 22.52 3.99
CA GLN A 61 -6.69 21.77 5.13
C GLN A 61 -7.80 20.96 5.84
N HIS A 62 -8.99 21.56 6.00
CA HIS A 62 -10.17 20.91 6.59
C HIS A 62 -10.69 19.70 5.80
N ILE A 63 -10.26 19.53 4.54
CA ILE A 63 -10.64 18.39 3.68
C ILE A 63 -9.73 17.20 3.96
N ILE A 64 -8.48 17.45 4.38
CA ILE A 64 -7.53 16.38 4.72
C ILE A 64 -8.09 15.51 5.84
N ASP A 65 -8.72 16.13 6.83
CA ASP A 65 -9.32 15.44 7.98
C ASP A 65 -10.56 14.61 7.59
N GLN A 66 -11.16 14.88 6.42
CA GLN A 66 -12.26 14.11 5.86
C GLN A 66 -11.79 12.96 4.96
N CYS A 67 -10.54 13.01 4.47
CA CYS A 67 -9.96 11.92 3.71
C CYS A 67 -9.73 10.69 4.59
N THR A 68 -9.85 9.50 4.00
CA THR A 68 -9.62 8.26 4.71
C THR A 68 -8.17 8.15 5.17
N ASN A 69 -7.98 7.81 6.44
CA ASN A 69 -6.65 7.56 6.99
C ASN A 69 -6.02 6.29 6.36
N LEU A 70 -4.80 6.47 5.83
CA LEU A 70 -3.98 5.46 5.16
C LEU A 70 -2.73 5.05 5.96
N ASN A 71 -2.68 5.35 7.26
CA ASN A 71 -1.55 4.98 8.11
C ASN A 71 -1.30 3.47 8.08
N GLY A 72 -0.06 3.07 7.79
CA GLY A 72 0.37 1.68 7.64
C GLY A 72 -0.05 1.00 6.33
N PHE A 73 -0.85 1.66 5.50
CA PHE A 73 -1.32 1.11 4.23
C PHE A 73 -0.35 1.40 3.09
N VAL A 74 -0.32 0.47 2.14
CA VAL A 74 0.30 0.62 0.82
C VAL A 74 -0.72 0.30 -0.27
N LEU A 75 -0.45 0.71 -1.50
CA LEU A 75 -1.30 0.35 -2.64
C LEU A 75 -1.24 -1.17 -2.87
N ALA A 76 -2.39 -1.82 -3.08
CA ALA A 76 -2.44 -3.28 -3.23
C ALA A 76 -1.56 -3.80 -4.38
N SER A 77 -1.45 -3.07 -5.49
CA SER A 77 -0.55 -3.45 -6.58
C SER A 77 0.93 -3.36 -6.17
N ALA A 78 1.31 -2.35 -5.38
CA ALA A 78 2.66 -2.22 -4.85
C ALA A 78 2.97 -3.34 -3.86
N PHE A 79 2.01 -3.69 -3.00
CA PHE A 79 2.13 -4.86 -2.11
C PHE A 79 2.38 -6.15 -2.90
N CYS A 80 1.61 -6.43 -3.96
CA CYS A 80 1.83 -7.60 -4.80
C CYS A 80 3.20 -7.60 -5.48
N SER A 81 3.63 -6.45 -6.02
CA SER A 81 4.96 -6.32 -6.63
C SER A 81 6.09 -6.50 -5.62
N PHE A 82 5.92 -5.99 -4.40
CA PHE A 82 6.88 -6.15 -3.31
C PHE A 82 7.02 -7.59 -2.86
N THR A 83 5.87 -8.25 -2.69
CA THR A 83 5.77 -9.56 -2.03
C THR A 83 5.75 -10.74 -2.99
N THR A 84 5.86 -10.51 -4.30
CA THR A 84 5.65 -11.50 -5.38
C THR A 84 4.27 -12.20 -5.37
N LEU A 85 3.36 -11.79 -4.49
CA LEU A 85 2.03 -12.38 -4.37
C LEU A 85 1.16 -12.06 -5.59
N ALA A 86 0.55 -13.07 -6.19
CA ALA A 86 -0.36 -12.85 -7.31
C ALA A 86 -1.60 -12.03 -6.86
N PRO A 87 -2.03 -11.00 -7.63
CA PRO A 87 -3.18 -10.15 -7.25
C PRO A 87 -4.50 -10.90 -7.04
N SER A 88 -4.65 -12.09 -7.61
CA SER A 88 -5.81 -12.98 -7.40
C SER A 88 -6.02 -13.34 -5.92
N HIS A 89 -4.97 -13.34 -5.10
CA HIS A 89 -5.05 -13.57 -3.67
C HIS A 89 -5.72 -12.42 -2.90
N LEU A 90 -5.77 -11.20 -3.48
CA LEU A 90 -6.41 -10.03 -2.90
C LEU A 90 -7.88 -9.87 -3.33
N VAL A 91 -8.46 -10.92 -3.93
CA VAL A 91 -9.85 -10.94 -4.38
C VAL A 91 -10.68 -11.86 -3.49
N LYS A 92 -11.63 -11.29 -2.73
CA LYS A 92 -12.46 -12.00 -1.75
C LYS A 92 -13.11 -13.27 -2.31
N LYS A 93 -13.72 -13.20 -3.50
CA LYS A 93 -14.42 -14.34 -4.14
C LYS A 93 -13.51 -15.54 -4.45
N ASN A 94 -12.20 -15.34 -4.51
CA ASN A 94 -11.24 -16.42 -4.76
C ASN A 94 -10.95 -17.23 -3.50
N ASN A 95 -11.48 -16.83 -2.33
CA ASN A 95 -11.41 -17.55 -1.07
C ASN A 95 -9.98 -17.96 -0.65
N SER A 96 -8.99 -17.15 -1.01
CA SER A 96 -7.61 -17.42 -0.61
C SER A 96 -7.47 -17.27 0.91
N GLN A 97 -6.75 -18.20 1.55
CA GLN A 97 -6.52 -18.14 3.00
C GLN A 97 -5.74 -16.88 3.41
N ILE A 98 -4.84 -16.39 2.56
CA ILE A 98 -4.07 -15.17 2.84
C ILE A 98 -4.97 -13.92 2.85
N TYR A 99 -6.09 -13.93 2.13
CA TYR A 99 -7.06 -12.83 2.17
C TYR A 99 -7.61 -12.60 3.58
N LYS A 100 -7.72 -13.66 4.39
CA LYS A 100 -8.27 -13.60 5.76
C LYS A 100 -7.31 -12.98 6.77
N ILE A 101 -6.00 -13.04 6.52
CA ILE A 101 -4.98 -12.47 7.41
C ILE A 101 -4.60 -11.04 7.03
N LEU A 102 -4.82 -10.66 5.77
CA LEU A 102 -4.53 -9.31 5.28
C LEU A 102 -5.68 -8.36 5.64
N GLN A 103 -5.34 -7.23 6.24
CA GLN A 103 -6.29 -6.12 6.37
C GLN A 103 -6.34 -5.34 5.06
N ILE A 104 -7.43 -5.52 4.32
CA ILE A 104 -7.64 -4.91 3.00
C ILE A 104 -8.73 -3.85 3.11
N LYS A 105 -8.49 -2.70 2.51
CA LYS A 105 -9.46 -1.60 2.41
C LYS A 105 -9.62 -1.18 0.95
N GLU A 106 -10.80 -0.71 0.57
CA GLU A 106 -11.06 -0.17 -0.76
C GLU A 106 -11.64 1.25 -0.63
N ILE A 107 -11.07 2.21 -1.38
CA ILE A 107 -11.47 3.62 -1.38
C ILE A 107 -11.58 4.05 -2.84
N GLN A 108 -12.75 4.52 -3.27
CA GLN A 108 -12.98 4.97 -4.65
C GLN A 108 -12.56 3.91 -5.71
N GLY A 109 -12.81 2.62 -5.44
CA GLY A 109 -12.43 1.50 -6.32
C GLY A 109 -10.95 1.11 -6.28
N ILE A 110 -10.15 1.72 -5.39
CA ILE A 110 -8.71 1.46 -5.26
C ILE A 110 -8.47 0.66 -3.98
N LYS A 111 -7.79 -0.48 -4.12
CA LYS A 111 -7.48 -1.38 -3.01
C LYS A 111 -6.15 -1.06 -2.35
N PHE A 112 -6.13 -1.19 -1.03
CA PHE A 112 -4.99 -0.99 -0.15
C PHE A 112 -4.82 -2.19 0.77
N VAL A 113 -3.58 -2.48 1.14
CA VAL A 113 -3.21 -3.51 2.12
C VAL A 113 -2.50 -2.83 3.28
N ASN A 114 -2.89 -3.13 4.51
CA ASN A 114 -2.18 -2.66 5.70
C ASN A 114 -0.89 -3.47 5.86
N LEU A 115 0.18 -3.01 5.21
CA LEU A 115 1.48 -3.67 5.25
C LEU A 115 2.08 -3.60 6.65
N LYS A 116 1.86 -2.50 7.39
CA LYS A 116 2.30 -2.37 8.78
C LYS A 116 1.69 -3.48 9.65
N ALA A 117 0.37 -3.66 9.59
CA ALA A 117 -0.30 -4.74 10.33
C ALA A 117 0.18 -6.14 9.90
N PHE A 118 0.57 -6.31 8.63
CA PHE A 118 1.13 -7.57 8.16
C PHE A 118 2.54 -7.82 8.73
N TYR A 119 3.42 -6.81 8.79
CA TYR A 119 4.68 -6.91 9.51
C TYR A 119 4.48 -7.22 11.00
N ASP A 120 3.54 -6.54 11.65
CA ASP A 120 3.21 -6.74 13.07
C ASP A 120 2.74 -8.20 13.32
N PHE A 121 1.91 -8.74 12.41
CA PHE A 121 1.50 -10.15 12.44
C PHE A 121 2.68 -11.12 12.31
N LEU A 122 3.66 -10.79 11.46
CA LEU A 122 4.88 -11.59 11.27
C LEU A 122 5.92 -11.40 12.39
N LYS A 123 5.75 -10.39 13.25
CA LYS A 123 6.73 -9.95 14.25
C LYS A 123 8.08 -9.58 13.62
N LEU A 124 8.04 -8.90 12.48
CA LEU A 124 9.23 -8.43 11.75
C LEU A 124 9.35 -6.91 11.82
N ASP A 125 10.60 -6.42 11.77
CA ASP A 125 10.87 -5.00 11.56
C ASP A 125 10.42 -4.55 10.16
N TYR A 126 10.01 -3.29 10.02
CA TYR A 126 9.52 -2.72 8.77
C TYR A 126 10.62 -2.51 7.72
N SER A 127 11.89 -2.62 8.11
CA SER A 127 13.03 -2.54 7.21
C SER A 127 13.21 -3.78 6.33
N TYR A 128 12.62 -4.93 6.71
CA TYR A 128 12.80 -6.18 5.97
C TYR A 128 12.10 -6.15 4.62
N ASN A 129 12.77 -6.67 3.59
CA ASN A 129 12.10 -7.02 2.34
C ASN A 129 11.46 -8.39 2.50
N ILE A 130 10.17 -8.52 2.16
CA ILE A 130 9.43 -9.78 2.32
C ILE A 130 8.89 -10.26 0.97
N TYR A 131 8.89 -11.57 0.76
CA TYR A 131 8.27 -12.24 -0.39
C TYR A 131 7.40 -13.41 0.08
N ILE A 132 6.37 -13.73 -0.70
CA ILE A 132 5.32 -14.67 -0.31
C ILE A 132 5.20 -15.74 -1.39
N GLU A 133 5.48 -16.98 -1.02
CA GLU A 133 5.40 -18.12 -1.92
C GLU A 133 4.76 -19.32 -1.25
N LYS A 134 4.48 -20.37 -2.03
CA LYS A 134 4.09 -21.65 -1.42
C LYS A 134 5.28 -22.22 -0.65
N CYS A 135 5.02 -22.78 0.53
CA CYS A 135 6.07 -23.30 1.42
C CYS A 135 6.97 -24.34 0.77
N HIS A 136 6.47 -25.12 -0.21
CA HIS A 136 7.26 -26.13 -0.90
C HIS A 136 8.29 -25.56 -1.91
N PHE A 137 8.26 -24.25 -2.20
CA PHE A 137 9.28 -23.60 -3.05
C PHE A 137 10.51 -23.16 -2.26
N PHE A 138 10.40 -23.01 -0.94
CA PHE A 138 11.52 -22.62 -0.07
C PHE A 138 12.53 -23.75 0.04
N SER A 139 13.82 -23.41 -0.08
CA SER A 139 14.90 -24.41 -0.08
C SER A 139 15.00 -25.14 1.27
N PRO A 140 15.11 -26.49 1.25
CA PRO A 140 15.42 -27.25 2.46
C PRO A 140 16.90 -27.19 2.85
N THR A 141 17.80 -26.98 1.87
CA THR A 141 19.27 -26.98 2.07
C THR A 141 19.97 -25.99 1.11
N PRO A 142 20.60 -24.92 1.61
CA PRO A 142 20.54 -24.45 2.99
C PRO A 142 19.11 -24.11 3.38
N LEU A 143 18.75 -24.33 4.64
CA LEU A 143 17.40 -24.04 5.13
C LEU A 143 17.10 -22.55 4.98
N GLU A 144 16.17 -22.24 4.09
CA GLU A 144 15.77 -20.87 3.82
C GLU A 144 14.92 -20.32 4.98
N LYS A 145 15.23 -19.11 5.45
CA LYS A 145 14.49 -18.45 6.53
C LYS A 145 13.08 -18.14 6.06
N ARG A 146 12.08 -18.64 6.80
CA ARG A 146 10.67 -18.48 6.45
C ARG A 146 9.76 -18.47 7.66
N ILE A 147 8.63 -17.79 7.52
CA ILE A 147 7.50 -17.81 8.46
C ILE A 147 6.32 -18.44 7.74
N LYS A 148 5.81 -19.55 8.25
CA LYS A 148 4.59 -20.18 7.71
C LYS A 148 3.36 -19.37 8.14
N ILE A 149 2.57 -18.91 7.17
CA ILE A 149 1.41 -18.02 7.41
C ILE A 149 0.06 -18.69 7.12
N THR A 150 0.04 -19.74 6.30
CA THR A 150 -1.12 -20.60 6.07
C THR A 150 -0.65 -22.04 5.95
N GLU A 151 -1.57 -22.99 5.73
CA GLU A 151 -1.20 -24.39 5.51
C GLU A 151 -0.17 -24.57 4.37
N SER A 152 -0.26 -23.75 3.32
CA SER A 152 0.52 -23.88 2.09
C SER A 152 1.40 -22.68 1.74
N MET A 153 1.25 -21.53 2.41
CA MET A 153 1.99 -20.30 2.09
C MET A 153 2.97 -19.92 3.21
N CYS A 154 4.14 -19.45 2.79
CA CYS A 154 5.24 -19.02 3.64
C CYS A 154 5.74 -17.64 3.20
N VAL A 155 6.27 -16.89 4.15
CA VAL A 155 6.91 -15.59 3.94
C VAL A 155 8.41 -15.75 4.13
N GLY A 156 9.19 -15.43 3.10
CA GLY A 156 10.63 -15.25 3.21
C GLY A 156 10.97 -13.77 3.38
N TYR A 157 12.14 -13.50 3.94
CA TYR A 157 12.55 -12.13 4.24
C TYR A 157 14.08 -11.98 4.29
N TYR A 158 14.57 -10.78 3.94
CA TYR A 158 15.99 -10.41 3.97
C TYR A 158 16.22 -8.93 4.26
#